data_AF-A0A2S7EN79-F1
#
_entry.id   AF-A0A2S7EN79-F1
#
_cell.length_a   1.000
_cell.length_b   1.000
_cell.length_c   1.000
_cell.angle_alpha   90.00
_cell.angle_beta   90.00
_cell.angle_gamma   90.00
#
_symmetry.space_group_name_H-M   'P 1'
#
loop_
_entity.id
_entity.type
_entity.pdbx_description
1 polymer ?
#
loop_
_entity_poly.entity_id
_entity_poly.type
_entity_poly.pdbx_seq_one_letter_code
_entity_poly.pdbx_strand_id
1 'polypeptide(L)'
;MDERNDADTRGASSPGKLTSGLSSSSAQKQAQAAHENDQLLEKALDEPAQQKRADLASQVRLRSSYKDCVKNSAGVTPALLDCNAEEYRYQDARLNKLYNERMLDLAKSQQSGLREKQRKWIKSRDKLCNLGGSLGGGQAEALERSSCHLNVTVKRGDELEAGAL
;
A
#
# COMPACT_ATOMS: atom_id res chain seq x y z
N MET A 1 17.36 0.75 -84.97
CA MET A 1 17.35 2.16 -84.55
C MET A 1 17.53 2.17 -83.03
N ASP A 2 18.60 1.54 -82.54
CA ASP A 2 19.98 2.06 -82.49
C ASP A 2 20.05 3.22 -81.47
N GLU A 3 20.93 3.26 -80.47
CA GLU A 3 22.25 2.66 -80.35
C GLU A 3 22.68 2.61 -78.87
N ARG A 4 23.59 1.68 -78.56
CA ARG A 4 24.33 1.57 -77.29
C ARG A 4 25.33 2.72 -77.17
N ASN A 5 25.70 3.12 -75.95
CA ASN A 5 27.13 3.14 -75.62
C ASN A 5 27.40 3.03 -74.11
N ASP A 6 28.29 2.10 -73.78
CA ASP A 6 28.85 1.82 -72.46
C ASP A 6 29.92 2.85 -72.06
N ALA A 7 30.07 3.11 -70.76
CA ALA A 7 31.37 3.43 -70.17
C ALA A 7 31.40 3.05 -68.68
N ASP A 8 32.11 1.95 -68.42
CA ASP A 8 32.62 1.47 -67.13
C ASP A 8 33.48 2.55 -66.45
N THR A 9 33.19 2.88 -65.20
CA THR A 9 34.22 3.29 -64.24
C THR A 9 33.93 2.69 -62.86
N ARG A 10 34.72 1.68 -62.50
CA ARG A 10 34.86 1.17 -61.13
C ARG A 10 35.34 2.29 -60.20
N GLY A 11 34.56 2.56 -59.17
CA GLY A 11 34.98 3.33 -57.99
C GLY A 11 34.48 2.62 -56.74
N ALA A 12 35.33 1.82 -56.11
CA ALA A 12 35.08 1.26 -54.79
C ALA A 12 35.27 2.34 -53.71
N SER A 13 34.27 2.55 -52.84
CA SER A 13 34.48 2.86 -51.41
C SER A 13 33.16 2.89 -50.61
N SER A 14 33.04 1.87 -49.74
CA SER A 14 32.33 1.73 -48.46
C SER A 14 30.98 2.42 -48.17
N PRO A 15 29.95 1.66 -47.76
CA PRO A 15 28.88 2.16 -46.89
C PRO A 15 29.37 2.05 -45.44
N GLY A 16 29.75 3.16 -44.82
CA GLY A 16 30.48 3.11 -43.55
C GLY A 16 30.17 4.22 -42.58
N LYS A 17 29.16 3.97 -41.74
CA LYS A 17 29.16 4.29 -40.30
C LYS A 17 28.88 5.74 -39.92
N LEU A 18 27.59 6.07 -39.79
CA LEU A 18 27.09 7.08 -38.83
C LEU A 18 25.61 6.76 -38.60
N THR A 19 25.27 6.18 -37.43
CA THR A 19 23.95 6.27 -36.72
C THR A 19 23.69 5.12 -35.73
N SER A 20 24.39 3.98 -35.79
CA SER A 20 24.06 2.83 -34.92
C SER A 20 24.33 3.05 -33.41
N GLY A 21 25.28 3.92 -33.06
CA GLY A 21 25.68 4.14 -31.66
C GLY A 21 24.72 5.02 -30.82
N LEU A 22 23.94 5.90 -31.45
CA LEU A 22 22.95 6.71 -30.72
C LEU A 22 21.74 5.86 -30.32
N SER A 23 21.24 5.01 -31.23
CA SER A 23 20.10 4.12 -30.98
C SER A 23 20.40 3.10 -29.88
N SER A 24 21.58 2.47 -29.89
CA SER A 24 21.98 1.52 -28.84
C SER A 24 22.09 2.19 -27.47
N SER A 25 22.64 3.41 -27.41
CA SER A 25 22.77 4.16 -26.16
C SER A 25 21.42 4.58 -25.57
N SER A 26 20.43 4.90 -26.42
CA SER A 26 19.09 5.26 -25.97
C SER A 26 18.33 4.04 -25.41
N ALA A 27 18.45 2.88 -26.06
CA ALA A 27 17.87 1.64 -25.58
C ALA A 27 18.52 1.16 -24.28
N GLN A 28 19.84 1.29 -24.14
CA GLN A 28 20.56 0.98 -22.90
C GLN A 28 20.14 1.90 -21.74
N LYS A 29 20.00 3.21 -22.00
CA LYS A 29 19.49 4.16 -20.99
C LYS A 29 18.05 3.85 -20.59
N GLN A 30 17.20 3.47 -21.53
CA GLN A 30 15.82 3.07 -21.24
C GLN A 30 15.77 1.78 -20.42
N ALA A 31 16.58 0.77 -20.75
CA ALA A 31 16.67 -0.46 -19.99
C ALA A 31 17.21 -0.22 -18.57
N GLN A 32 18.20 0.67 -18.43
CA GLN A 32 18.72 1.06 -17.12
C GLN A 32 17.66 1.80 -16.30
N ALA A 33 16.94 2.76 -16.89
CA ALA A 33 15.85 3.45 -16.21
C ALA A 33 14.71 2.49 -15.82
N ALA A 34 14.40 1.49 -16.64
CA ALA A 34 13.44 0.46 -16.30
C ALA A 34 13.91 -0.36 -15.08
N HIS A 35 15.16 -0.81 -15.08
CA HIS A 35 15.74 -1.53 -13.95
C HIS A 35 15.78 -0.68 -12.66
N GLU A 36 16.17 0.59 -12.76
CA GLU A 36 16.15 1.52 -11.62
C GLU A 36 14.73 1.74 -11.09
N ASN A 37 13.73 1.85 -11.97
CA ASN A 37 12.32 1.92 -11.58
C ASN A 37 11.85 0.63 -10.91
N ASP A 38 12.23 -0.55 -11.43
CA ASP A 38 11.88 -1.84 -10.83
C ASP A 38 12.47 -1.97 -9.42
N GLN A 39 13.72 -1.58 -9.22
CA GLN A 39 14.36 -1.57 -7.90
C GLN A 39 13.68 -0.60 -6.92
N LEU A 40 13.23 0.57 -7.39
CA LEU A 40 12.48 1.51 -6.56
C LEU A 40 11.10 0.97 -6.18
N LEU A 41 10.43 0.26 -7.09
CA LEU A 41 9.15 -0.40 -6.84
C LEU A 41 9.30 -1.52 -5.81
N GLU A 42 10.27 -2.42 -5.98
CA GLU A 42 10.54 -3.50 -5.00
C GLU A 42 10.81 -2.93 -3.61
N LYS A 43 11.71 -1.94 -3.52
CA LYS A 43 12.03 -1.28 -2.24
C LYS A 43 10.80 -0.63 -1.60
N ALA A 44 9.92 -0.03 -2.39
CA ALA A 44 8.70 0.59 -1.87
C ALA A 44 7.71 -0.45 -1.34
N LEU A 45 7.65 -1.64 -1.96
CA LEU A 45 6.75 -2.73 -1.58
C LEU A 45 7.23 -3.50 -0.33
N ASP A 46 8.55 -3.61 -0.15
CA ASP A 46 9.20 -4.38 0.94
C ASP A 46 9.40 -3.56 2.24
N GLU A 47 8.76 -2.40 2.36
CA GLU A 47 8.84 -1.59 3.57
C GLU A 47 8.25 -2.36 4.78
N PRO A 48 8.96 -2.49 5.92
CA PRO A 48 8.48 -3.26 7.08
C PRO A 48 7.11 -2.81 7.60
N ALA A 49 6.79 -1.52 7.44
CA ALA A 49 5.48 -0.99 7.80
C ALA A 49 4.37 -1.50 6.86
N GLN A 50 4.65 -1.71 5.58
CA GLN A 50 3.72 -2.28 4.61
C GLN A 50 3.47 -3.75 4.89
N GLN A 51 4.52 -4.54 5.13
CA GLN A 51 4.36 -5.93 5.53
C GLN A 51 3.51 -6.06 6.80
N LYS A 52 3.78 -5.23 7.81
CA LYS A 52 2.97 -5.22 9.04
C LYS A 52 1.49 -4.89 8.78
N ARG A 53 1.18 -3.98 7.84
CA ARG A 53 -0.20 -3.65 7.44
C ARG A 53 -0.88 -4.83 6.73
N ALA A 54 -0.16 -5.53 5.85
CA ALA A 54 -0.64 -6.73 5.18
C ALA A 54 -0.91 -7.88 6.17
N ASP A 55 0.03 -8.13 7.09
CA ASP A 55 -0.11 -9.16 8.13
C ASP A 55 -1.36 -8.91 8.98
N LEU A 56 -1.58 -7.66 9.42
CA LEU A 56 -2.77 -7.27 10.17
C LEU A 56 -4.05 -7.56 9.39
N ALA A 57 -4.10 -7.21 8.10
CA ALA A 57 -5.26 -7.46 7.25
C ALA A 57 -5.61 -8.95 7.14
N SER A 58 -4.61 -9.84 7.15
CA SER A 58 -4.82 -11.29 7.08
C SER A 58 -5.35 -11.91 8.38
N GLN A 59 -5.10 -11.28 9.53
CA GLN A 59 -5.38 -11.84 10.85
C GLN A 59 -6.78 -11.48 11.37
N VAL A 60 -7.28 -10.30 10.99
CA VAL A 60 -8.54 -9.77 11.53
C VAL A 60 -9.78 -10.40 10.90
N ARG A 61 -10.86 -10.43 11.66
CA ARG A 61 -12.16 -10.93 11.20
C ARG A 61 -13.19 -9.80 11.20
N LEU A 62 -13.62 -9.42 10.01
CA LEU A 62 -14.60 -8.36 9.77
C LEU A 62 -16.00 -8.94 9.62
N ARG A 63 -17.03 -8.14 9.91
CA ARG A 63 -18.43 -8.56 9.80
C ARG A 63 -18.80 -8.97 8.37
N SER A 64 -19.79 -9.85 8.22
CA SER A 64 -20.33 -10.21 6.90
C SER A 64 -20.84 -8.99 6.15
N SER A 65 -21.50 -8.05 6.84
CA SER A 65 -22.00 -6.79 6.27
C SER A 65 -20.88 -5.95 5.63
N TYR A 66 -19.67 -5.95 6.18
CA TYR A 66 -18.52 -5.30 5.57
C TYR A 66 -18.12 -5.99 4.25
N LYS A 67 -18.07 -7.33 4.24
CA LYS A 67 -17.76 -8.10 3.02
C LYS A 67 -18.78 -7.84 1.92
N ASP A 68 -20.06 -7.80 2.27
CA ASP A 68 -21.15 -7.50 1.33
C ASP A 68 -21.03 -6.06 0.81
N CYS A 69 -20.73 -5.10 1.67
CA CYS A 69 -20.47 -3.71 1.27
C CYS A 69 -19.31 -3.62 0.26
N VAL A 70 -18.16 -4.23 0.58
CA VAL A 70 -16.99 -4.24 -0.30
C VAL A 70 -17.32 -4.88 -1.65
N LYS A 71 -18.05 -6.00 -1.66
CA LYS A 71 -18.49 -6.65 -2.89
C LYS A 71 -19.39 -5.73 -3.73
N ASN A 72 -20.35 -5.06 -3.08
CA ASN A 72 -21.32 -4.19 -3.73
C ASN A 72 -20.72 -2.84 -4.17
N SER A 73 -19.55 -2.46 -3.65
CA SER A 73 -18.83 -1.27 -4.09
C SER A 73 -18.38 -1.35 -5.57
N ALA A 74 -18.30 -2.55 -6.14
CA ALA A 74 -17.77 -2.82 -7.48
C ALA A 74 -16.37 -2.19 -7.71
N GLY A 75 -15.57 -2.03 -6.66
CA GLY A 75 -14.23 -1.44 -6.72
C GLY A 75 -14.21 0.09 -6.74
N VAL A 76 -15.35 0.77 -6.64
CA VAL A 76 -15.43 2.22 -6.58
C VAL A 76 -14.81 2.72 -5.26
N THR A 77 -13.70 3.45 -5.34
CA THR A 77 -12.91 3.83 -4.16
C THR A 77 -13.70 4.64 -3.12
N PRO A 78 -14.51 5.66 -3.48
CA PRO A 78 -15.37 6.32 -2.51
C PRO A 78 -16.30 5.36 -1.75
N ALA A 79 -16.92 4.40 -2.44
CA ALA A 79 -17.79 3.41 -1.80
C ALA A 79 -17.00 2.45 -0.89
N LEU A 80 -15.78 2.07 -1.27
CA LEU A 80 -14.89 1.29 -0.40
C LEU A 80 -14.51 2.06 0.87
N LEU A 81 -14.25 3.36 0.75
CA LEU A 81 -13.98 4.23 1.90
C LEU A 81 -15.20 4.31 2.84
N ASP A 82 -16.42 4.36 2.30
CA ASP A 82 -17.65 4.33 3.09
C ASP A 82 -17.81 2.99 3.84
N CYS A 83 -17.55 1.86 3.17
CA CYS A 83 -17.54 0.54 3.81
C CYS A 83 -16.55 0.49 4.98
N ASN A 84 -15.31 0.98 4.77
CA ASN A 84 -14.31 1.03 5.82
C ASN A 84 -14.74 1.94 6.97
N ALA A 85 -15.32 3.10 6.68
CA ALA A 85 -15.75 4.05 7.70
C ALA A 85 -16.88 3.47 8.58
N GLU A 86 -17.84 2.77 7.97
CA GLU A 86 -18.91 2.12 8.71
C GLU A 86 -18.41 0.99 9.60
N GLU A 87 -17.58 0.10 9.06
CA GLU A 87 -17.00 -0.98 9.84
C GLU A 87 -16.09 -0.45 10.95
N TYR A 88 -15.30 0.59 10.67
CA TYR A 88 -14.45 1.24 11.66
C TYR A 88 -15.27 1.76 12.84
N ARG A 89 -16.38 2.48 12.59
CA ARG A 89 -17.25 2.99 13.66
C ARG A 89 -17.78 1.86 14.54
N TYR A 90 -18.20 0.75 13.95
CA TYR A 90 -18.67 -0.42 14.69
C TYR A 90 -17.56 -1.01 15.57
N GLN A 91 -16.36 -1.23 15.00
CA GLN A 91 -15.26 -1.87 15.69
C GLN A 91 -14.66 -0.97 16.78
N ASP A 92 -14.63 0.35 16.55
CA ASP A 92 -14.22 1.33 17.56
C ASP A 92 -15.21 1.38 18.74
N ALA A 93 -16.52 1.32 18.46
CA ALA A 93 -17.53 1.20 19.52
C ALA A 93 -17.36 -0.09 20.34
N ARG A 94 -17.11 -1.23 19.67
CA ARG A 94 -16.79 -2.53 20.33
C ARG A 94 -15.55 -2.39 21.22
N LEU A 95 -14.46 -1.83 20.71
CA LEU A 95 -13.21 -1.62 21.46
C LEU A 95 -13.45 -0.76 22.71
N ASN A 96 -14.15 0.36 22.57
CA ASN A 96 -14.41 1.27 23.69
C ASN A 96 -15.32 0.64 24.75
N LYS A 97 -16.33 -0.14 24.35
CA LYS A 97 -17.16 -0.94 25.27
C LYS A 97 -16.30 -1.90 26.09
N LEU A 98 -15.49 -2.71 25.42
CA LEU A 98 -14.59 -3.67 26.07
C LEU A 98 -13.61 -2.97 27.01
N TYR A 99 -13.01 -1.86 26.58
CA TYR A 99 -12.12 -1.07 27.42
C TYR A 99 -12.83 -0.59 28.71
N ASN A 100 -14.04 -0.05 28.60
CA ASN A 100 -14.79 0.43 29.76
C ASN A 100 -15.17 -0.70 30.71
N GLU A 101 -15.61 -1.85 30.19
CA GLU A 101 -15.91 -3.05 30.98
C GLU A 101 -14.67 -3.51 31.76
N ARG A 102 -13.52 -3.63 31.10
CA ARG A 102 -12.25 -3.99 31.75
C ARG A 102 -11.83 -2.98 32.81
N MET A 103 -12.06 -1.69 32.57
CA MET A 103 -11.73 -0.66 33.55
C MET A 103 -12.57 -0.78 34.83
N LEU A 104 -13.83 -1.22 34.73
CA LEU A 104 -14.70 -1.47 35.88
C LEU A 104 -14.29 -2.71 36.66
N ASP A 105 -13.86 -3.77 35.97
CA ASP A 105 -13.46 -5.04 36.59
C ASP A 105 -12.09 -4.97 37.28
N LEU A 106 -11.19 -4.09 36.82
CA LEU A 106 -9.84 -3.97 37.34
C LEU A 106 -9.78 -3.26 38.70
N ALA A 107 -8.87 -3.71 39.57
CA ALA A 107 -8.52 -2.99 40.78
C ALA A 107 -7.98 -1.58 40.43
N LYS A 108 -8.25 -0.59 41.29
CA LYS A 108 -7.85 0.82 41.05
C LYS A 108 -6.36 0.98 40.73
N SER A 109 -5.49 0.17 41.33
CA SER A 109 -4.04 0.17 41.09
C SER A 109 -3.65 -0.28 39.68
N GLN A 110 -4.48 -1.07 39.00
CA GLN A 110 -4.22 -1.63 37.66
C GLN A 110 -4.80 -0.76 36.54
N GLN A 111 -5.82 0.05 36.84
CA GLN A 111 -6.49 0.92 35.85
C GLN A 111 -5.55 1.93 35.19
N SER A 112 -4.57 2.47 35.92
CA SER A 112 -3.56 3.38 35.35
C SER A 112 -2.72 2.70 34.29
N GLY A 113 -2.36 1.43 34.51
CA GLY A 113 -1.62 0.60 33.57
C GLY A 113 -2.40 0.36 32.28
N LEU A 114 -3.68 -0.04 32.37
CA LEU A 114 -4.52 -0.25 31.18
C LEU A 114 -4.69 1.06 30.37
N ARG A 115 -4.92 2.18 31.05
CA ARG A 115 -4.97 3.51 30.41
C ARG A 115 -3.70 3.84 29.64
N GLU A 116 -2.54 3.58 30.23
CA GLU A 116 -1.26 3.85 29.58
C GLU A 116 -1.03 2.96 28.36
N LYS A 117 -1.33 1.66 28.48
CA LYS A 117 -1.26 0.72 27.35
C LYS A 117 -2.15 1.16 26.20
N GLN A 118 -3.37 1.63 26.47
CA GLN A 118 -4.23 2.14 25.41
C GLN A 118 -3.71 3.42 24.75
N ARG A 119 -3.19 4.38 25.52
CA ARG A 119 -2.56 5.57 24.93
C ARG A 119 -1.35 5.23 24.06
N LYS A 120 -0.54 4.25 24.48
CA LYS A 120 0.60 3.75 23.67
C LYS A 120 0.13 3.05 22.40
N TRP A 121 -0.95 2.28 22.49
CA TRP A 121 -1.57 1.65 21.34
C TRP A 121 -2.06 2.68 20.32
N ILE A 122 -2.79 3.72 20.74
CA ILE A 122 -3.26 4.81 19.86
C ILE A 122 -2.08 5.45 19.10
N LYS A 123 -1.01 5.82 19.82
CA LYS A 123 0.20 6.38 19.19
C LYS A 123 0.83 5.43 18.18
N SER A 124 0.87 4.14 18.50
CA SER A 124 1.42 3.11 17.60
C SER A 124 0.57 2.91 16.36
N ARG A 125 -0.77 2.92 16.50
CA ARG A 125 -1.73 2.88 15.39
C ARG A 125 -1.52 4.07 14.46
N ASP A 126 -1.54 5.29 15.02
CA ASP A 126 -1.45 6.51 14.23
C ASP A 126 -0.11 6.61 13.50
N LYS A 127 0.98 6.16 14.13
CA LYS A 127 2.29 6.04 13.47
C LYS A 127 2.29 5.03 12.33
N LEU A 128 1.69 3.85 12.53
CA LEU A 128 1.65 2.79 11.51
C LEU A 128 0.80 3.18 10.30
N CYS A 129 -0.32 3.86 10.55
CA CYS A 129 -1.28 4.24 9.51
C CYS A 129 -0.98 5.61 8.87
N ASN A 130 0.01 6.35 9.37
CA ASN A 130 0.53 7.54 8.70
C ASN A 130 1.48 7.15 7.57
N LEU A 131 0.95 7.12 6.35
CA LEU A 131 1.71 6.78 5.14
C LEU A 131 2.62 7.93 4.67
N GLY A 132 2.34 9.16 5.06
CA GLY A 132 3.21 10.32 4.79
C GLY A 132 3.52 10.54 3.30
N GLY A 133 2.61 10.18 2.39
CA GLY A 133 2.87 10.25 0.95
C GLY A 133 3.56 9.03 0.35
N SER A 134 3.81 7.96 1.12
CA SER A 134 4.53 6.77 0.64
C SER A 134 3.84 6.07 -0.54
N LEU A 135 2.55 6.34 -0.76
CA LEU A 135 1.78 5.80 -1.88
C LEU A 135 1.44 6.88 -2.93
N GLY A 136 2.13 8.02 -2.90
CA GLY A 136 1.87 9.14 -3.82
C GLY A 136 0.60 9.93 -3.50
N GLY A 137 -0.03 9.70 -2.35
CA GLY A 137 -1.24 10.42 -1.92
C GLY A 137 -2.53 9.95 -2.61
N GLY A 138 -3.49 10.87 -2.71
CA GLY A 138 -4.76 10.64 -3.40
C GLY A 138 -5.64 9.56 -2.76
N GLN A 139 -6.48 8.94 -3.59
CA GLN A 139 -7.49 7.97 -3.13
C GLN A 139 -6.89 6.62 -2.70
N ALA A 140 -5.80 6.18 -3.34
CA ALA A 140 -5.12 4.94 -2.96
C ALA A 140 -4.55 5.03 -1.54
N GLU A 141 -3.85 6.13 -1.23
CA GLU A 141 -3.33 6.36 0.11
C GLU A 141 -4.45 6.55 1.15
N ALA A 142 -5.56 7.19 0.75
CA ALA A 142 -6.73 7.30 1.62
C ALA A 142 -7.36 5.95 1.95
N LEU A 143 -7.48 5.06 0.97
CA LEU A 143 -8.01 3.73 1.16
C LEU A 143 -7.11 2.88 2.05
N GLU A 144 -5.80 2.87 1.80
CA GLU A 144 -4.84 2.13 2.62
C GLU A 144 -4.81 2.63 4.07
N ARG A 145 -4.80 3.95 4.28
CA ARG A 145 -4.87 4.53 5.63
C ARG A 145 -6.14 4.10 6.35
N SER A 146 -7.28 4.17 5.67
CA SER A 146 -8.58 3.78 6.23
C SER A 146 -8.59 2.29 6.62
N SER A 147 -8.11 1.41 5.73
CA SER A 147 -7.99 -0.03 5.99
C SER A 147 -7.04 -0.34 7.14
N CYS A 148 -5.89 0.36 7.24
CA CYS A 148 -4.96 0.22 8.36
C CYS A 148 -5.63 0.56 9.69
N HIS A 149 -6.31 1.71 9.78
CA HIS A 149 -7.03 2.11 10.99
C HIS A 149 -8.08 1.08 11.39
N LEU A 150 -8.86 0.57 10.43
CA LEU A 150 -9.85 -0.48 10.67
C LEU A 150 -9.21 -1.75 11.24
N ASN A 151 -8.21 -2.31 10.56
CA ASN A 151 -7.60 -3.58 10.96
C ASN A 151 -6.90 -3.49 12.32
N VAL A 152 -6.18 -2.41 12.60
CA VAL A 152 -5.52 -2.21 13.90
C VAL A 152 -6.55 -2.08 15.04
N THR A 153 -7.69 -1.42 14.79
CA THR A 153 -8.78 -1.30 15.77
C THR A 153 -9.45 -2.65 16.04
N VAL A 154 -9.72 -3.46 15.01
CA VAL A 154 -10.29 -4.80 15.19
C VAL A 154 -9.37 -5.66 16.06
N LYS A 155 -8.08 -5.73 15.71
CA LYS A 155 -7.10 -6.50 16.47
C LYS A 155 -7.05 -6.08 17.94
N ARG A 156 -7.14 -4.77 18.22
CA ARG A 156 -7.13 -4.28 19.61
C ARG A 156 -8.41 -4.64 20.37
N GLY A 157 -9.55 -4.63 19.69
CA GLY A 157 -10.80 -5.17 20.23
C GLY A 157 -10.65 -6.64 20.62
N ASP A 158 -10.08 -7.46 19.73
CA ASP A 158 -9.85 -8.89 19.97
C ASP A 158 -8.88 -9.13 21.15
N GLU A 159 -7.82 -8.33 21.27
CA GLU A 159 -6.90 -8.38 22.42
C GLU A 159 -7.61 -8.10 23.75
N LEU A 160 -8.45 -7.05 23.80
CA LEU A 160 -9.21 -6.71 25.02
C LEU A 160 -10.24 -7.78 25.38
N GLU A 161 -10.88 -8.38 24.37
CA GLU A 161 -11.83 -9.47 24.53
C GLU A 161 -11.14 -10.71 25.11
N ALA A 162 -9.97 -11.06 24.59
CA ALA A 162 -9.13 -12.16 25.08
C ALA A 162 -8.49 -11.89 26.45
N GLY A 163 -8.61 -10.67 26.99
CA GLY A 163 -8.00 -10.30 28.27
C GLY A 163 -6.49 -10.04 28.18
N ALA A 164 -5.95 -9.87 26.97
CA ALA A 164 -4.58 -9.43 26.76
C ALA A 164 -4.45 -7.95 27.14
N LEU A 165 -3.90 -7.70 28.33
CA LEU A 165 -3.68 -6.37 28.88
C LEU A 165 -2.49 -5.69 28.20
#